data_AF-A0A378MI71-F1
#
_entry.id   AF-A0A378MI71-F1
#
_cell.length_a   1.000
_cell.length_b   1.000
_cell.length_c   1.000
_cell.angle_alpha   90.00
_cell.angle_beta   90.00
_cell.angle_gamma   90.00
#
_symmetry.space_group_name_H-M   'P 1'
#
loop_
_entity.id
_entity.type
_entity.pdbx_description
1 polymer ?
#
loop_
_entity_poly.entity_id
_entity_poly.type
_entity_poly.pdbx_seq_one_letter_code
_entity_poly.pdbx_strand_id
1 'polypeptide(L)'
;MKTYLDLLPPKAFERKTVLPLAIGGSVGHVLAIQYTLDPVIKELGAELIHRGRFVVDKQIELTEENTFKLAEEVESRLTQTLAEFEDALKRPIHI
;
A
#
# COMPACT_ATOMS: atom_id res chain seq x y z
N MET A 1 -5.98 -8.46 9.43
CA MET A 1 -5.36 -7.14 9.28
C MET A 1 -5.87 -6.13 10.31
N LYS A 2 -7.16 -5.75 10.31
CA LYS A 2 -7.69 -4.72 11.22
C LYS A 2 -7.36 -4.94 12.69
N THR A 3 -7.52 -6.18 13.18
CA THR A 3 -7.15 -6.56 14.56
C THR A 3 -5.69 -6.27 14.90
N TYR A 4 -4.76 -6.34 13.94
CA TYR A 4 -3.35 -6.00 14.18
C TYR A 4 -3.17 -4.48 14.33
N LEU A 5 -3.83 -3.70 13.45
CA LEU A 5 -3.78 -2.24 13.51
C LEU A 5 -4.40 -1.71 14.82
N ASP A 6 -5.42 -2.38 15.33
CA ASP A 6 -6.09 -2.02 16.59
C ASP A 6 -5.22 -2.25 17.84
N LEU A 7 -4.18 -3.06 17.72
CA LEU A 7 -3.22 -3.33 18.80
C LEU A 7 -2.02 -2.38 18.77
N LEU A 8 -1.88 -1.57 17.73
CA LEU A 8 -0.79 -0.60 17.65
C LEU A 8 -1.00 0.51 18.68
N PRO A 9 0.09 1.07 19.24
CA PRO A 9 -0.03 2.22 20.12
C PRO A 9 -0.65 3.41 19.38
N PRO A 10 -1.30 4.33 20.11
CA PRO A 10 -1.70 5.61 19.55
C PRO A 10 -0.52 6.27 18.83
N LYS A 11 -0.78 6.86 17.65
CA LYS A 11 0.25 7.52 16.82
C LYS A 11 1.37 6.61 16.28
N ALA A 12 1.14 5.31 16.11
CA ALA A 12 2.14 4.39 15.56
C ALA A 12 2.75 4.80 14.20
N PHE A 13 2.05 5.63 13.42
CA PHE A 13 2.50 6.16 12.13
C PHE A 13 2.91 7.64 12.16
N GLU A 14 3.01 8.26 13.33
CA GLU A 14 3.55 9.63 13.45
C GLU A 14 4.96 9.69 12.86
N ARG A 15 5.19 10.71 12.02
CA ARG A 15 6.45 10.91 11.27
C ARG A 15 6.88 9.70 10.42
N LYS A 16 5.92 8.89 9.94
CA LYS A 16 6.17 7.82 8.97
C LYS A 16 5.43 8.08 7.66
N THR A 17 6.12 7.82 6.56
CA THR A 17 5.50 7.75 5.23
C THR A 17 4.92 6.36 5.04
N VAL A 18 3.64 6.26 4.70
CA VAL A 18 2.95 4.98 4.52
C VAL A 18 2.54 4.80 3.05
N LEU A 19 2.83 3.63 2.48
CA LEU A 19 2.37 3.22 1.16
C LEU A 19 1.33 2.09 1.29
N PRO A 20 0.04 2.36 1.07
CA PRO A 20 -0.98 1.33 1.10
C PRO A 20 -0.93 0.46 -0.17
N LEU A 21 -0.83 -0.86 0.00
CA LEU A 21 -0.94 -1.83 -1.09
C LEU A 21 -2.06 -2.82 -0.79
N ALA A 22 -2.85 -3.17 -1.79
CA ALA A 22 -3.87 -4.20 -1.66
C ALA A 22 -4.02 -5.03 -2.94
N ILE A 23 -4.51 -6.25 -2.75
CA ILE A 23 -4.88 -7.17 -3.83
C ILE A 23 -6.37 -7.49 -3.67
N GLY A 24 -7.10 -7.66 -4.77
CA GLY A 24 -8.45 -8.21 -4.68
C GLY A 24 -8.99 -8.75 -5.99
N GLY A 25 -10.08 -9.50 -5.90
CA GLY A 25 -10.61 -10.28 -7.03
C GLY A 25 -11.24 -9.47 -8.18
N SER A 26 -11.48 -8.17 -7.99
CA SER A 26 -12.05 -7.31 -9.03
C SER A 26 -11.74 -5.82 -8.83
N VAL A 27 -11.81 -5.06 -9.92
CA VAL A 27 -11.60 -3.60 -9.95
C VAL A 27 -12.63 -2.84 -9.10
N GLY A 28 -13.80 -3.44 -8.81
CA GLY A 28 -14.82 -2.84 -7.95
C GLY A 28 -14.35 -2.56 -6.52
N HIS A 29 -13.24 -3.18 -6.10
CA HIS A 29 -12.65 -2.99 -4.78
C HIS A 29 -11.45 -2.03 -4.77
N VAL A 30 -11.11 -1.39 -5.90
CA VAL A 30 -9.99 -0.43 -5.97
C VAL A 30 -10.14 0.71 -4.96
N LEU A 31 -11.39 1.10 -4.71
CA LEU A 31 -11.72 2.14 -3.73
C LEU A 31 -11.57 1.67 -2.27
N ALA A 32 -11.45 0.37 -2.00
CA ALA A 32 -11.33 -0.14 -0.64
C ALA A 32 -10.10 0.45 0.08
N ILE A 33 -8.98 0.67 -0.62
CA ILE A 33 -7.80 1.32 -0.03
C ILE A 33 -8.17 2.72 0.49
N GLN A 34 -8.73 3.55 -0.39
CA GLN A 34 -8.99 4.97 -0.10
C GLN A 34 -10.09 5.15 0.97
N TYR A 35 -11.11 4.29 0.98
CA TYR A 35 -12.27 4.47 1.86
C TYR A 35 -12.22 3.61 3.13
N THR A 36 -11.35 2.61 3.23
CA THR A 36 -11.26 1.76 4.43
C THR A 36 -9.90 1.78 5.09
N LEU A 37 -8.81 1.84 4.31
CA LEU A 37 -7.46 1.73 4.86
C LEU A 37 -6.85 3.10 5.18
N ASP A 38 -6.99 4.08 4.28
CA ASP A 38 -6.50 5.44 4.52
C ASP A 38 -7.07 6.08 5.80
N PRO A 39 -8.38 5.94 6.13
CA PRO A 39 -8.91 6.47 7.39
C PRO A 39 -8.23 5.88 8.63
N VAL A 40 -8.01 4.56 8.65
CA VAL A 40 -7.38 3.86 9.78
C VAL A 40 -5.91 4.28 9.93
N ILE A 41 -5.19 4.42 8.81
CA ILE A 41 -3.80 4.88 8.81
C ILE A 41 -3.70 6.33 9.32
N LYS A 42 -4.65 7.19 8.94
CA LYS A 42 -4.73 8.58 9.45
C LYS A 42 -4.99 8.63 10.96
N GLU A 43 -5.89 7.78 11.48
CA GLU A 43 -6.14 7.71 12.93
C GLU A 43 -4.89 7.28 13.71
N LEU A 44 -4.05 6.44 13.11
CA LEU A 44 -2.76 6.04 13.68
C LEU A 44 -1.64 7.08 13.52
N GLY A 45 -1.95 8.30 13.05
CA GLY A 45 -1.04 9.45 13.05
C GLY A 45 -0.19 9.60 11.80
N ALA A 46 -0.50 8.92 10.70
CA ALA A 46 0.24 9.10 9.45
C ALA A 46 0.01 10.50 8.86
N GLU A 47 1.10 11.23 8.64
CA GLU A 47 1.08 12.57 8.02
C GLU A 47 1.18 12.49 6.50
N LEU A 48 1.90 11.50 5.98
CA LEU A 48 2.14 11.30 4.56
C LEU A 48 1.70 9.90 4.14
N ILE A 49 0.60 9.86 3.38
CA ILE A 49 0.08 8.63 2.78
C ILE A 49 0.27 8.75 1.27
N HIS A 50 1.13 7.89 0.71
CA HIS A 50 1.32 7.82 -0.74
C HIS A 50 0.08 7.26 -1.43
N ARG A 51 -0.09 7.61 -2.72
CA ARG A 51 -1.16 7.06 -3.54
C ARG A 51 -0.99 5.54 -3.60
N GLY A 52 -1.84 4.83 -2.87
CA GLY A 52 -1.80 3.38 -2.79
C GLY A 52 -2.04 2.70 -4.14
N ARG A 53 -1.63 1.44 -4.24
CA ARG A 53 -1.86 0.60 -5.41
C ARG A 53 -2.71 -0.61 -5.10
N PHE A 54 -3.69 -0.83 -5.97
CA PHE A 54 -4.53 -2.00 -5.97
C PHE A 54 -4.17 -2.87 -7.17
N VAL A 55 -3.89 -4.14 -6.91
CA VAL A 55 -3.62 -5.15 -7.94
C VAL A 55 -4.80 -6.10 -8.02
N VAL A 56 -5.26 -6.40 -9.23
CA VAL A 56 -6.31 -7.39 -9.40
C VAL A 56 -5.67 -8.77 -9.33
N ASP A 57 -6.25 -9.67 -8.53
CA ASP A 57 -5.75 -11.04 -8.31
C ASP A 57 -5.47 -11.79 -9.62
N LYS A 58 -6.31 -11.59 -10.64
CA LYS A 58 -6.13 -12.16 -12.00
C LYS A 58 -4.83 -11.75 -12.71
N GLN A 59 -4.14 -10.72 -12.22
CA GLN A 59 -2.88 -10.24 -12.77
C GLN A 59 -1.66 -10.80 -12.02
N ILE A 60 -1.89 -11.73 -11.09
CA ILE A 60 -0.88 -12.41 -10.29
C ILE A 60 -1.00 -13.90 -10.57
N GLU A 61 0.06 -14.51 -11.08
CA GLU A 61 0.15 -15.93 -11.36
C GLU A 61 1.10 -16.60 -10.38
N LEU A 62 0.68 -17.73 -9.79
CA LEU A 62 1.56 -18.58 -9.00
C LEU A 62 2.29 -19.53 -9.96
N THR A 63 3.61 -19.49 -9.94
CA THR A 63 4.45 -20.36 -10.78
C THR A 63 4.63 -21.73 -10.14
N GLU A 64 5.09 -22.70 -10.92
CA GLU A 64 5.43 -24.06 -10.46
C GLU A 64 6.56 -24.06 -9.41
N GLU A 65 7.38 -23.01 -9.37
CA GLU A 65 8.45 -22.80 -8.38
C GLU A 65 7.95 -22.15 -7.09
N ASN A 66 6.63 -22.02 -6.92
CA ASN A 66 5.99 -21.36 -5.79
C ASN A 66 6.40 -19.87 -5.65
N THR A 67 6.65 -19.21 -6.79
CA THR A 67 6.91 -17.77 -6.89
C THR A 67 5.72 -17.04 -7.52
N PHE A 68 5.59 -15.74 -7.26
CA PHE A 68 4.53 -14.93 -7.86
C PHE A 68 5.06 -14.18 -9.07
N LYS A 69 4.39 -14.36 -10.21
CA LYS A 69 4.63 -13.60 -11.44
C LYS A 69 3.52 -12.58 -11.63
N LEU A 70 3.90 -11.32 -11.81
CA LEU A 70 2.95 -10.24 -12.08
C LEU A 70 2.80 -10.05 -13.59
N ALA A 71 1.63 -9.62 -14.03
CA ALA A 71 1.47 -9.09 -15.38
C ALA A 71 2.41 -7.88 -15.56
N GLU A 72 3.05 -7.76 -16.73
CA GLU A 72 4.07 -6.74 -17.00
C GLU A 72 3.59 -5.31 -16.72
N GLU A 73 2.32 -5.01 -17.03
CA GLU A 73 1.70 -3.72 -16.73
C GLU A 73 1.63 -3.44 -15.21
N VAL A 74 1.32 -4.46 -14.41
CA VAL A 74 1.27 -4.33 -12.95
C VAL A 74 2.67 -4.14 -12.39
N GLU A 75 3.64 -4.91 -12.89
CA GLU A 75 5.04 -4.80 -12.48
C GLU A 75 5.61 -3.41 -12.76
N SER A 76 5.36 -2.87 -13.96
CA SER A 76 5.77 -1.52 -14.34
C SER A 76 5.15 -0.46 -13.43
N ARG A 77 3.83 -0.51 -13.22
CA ARG A 77 3.12 0.44 -12.35
C ARG A 77 3.54 0.34 -10.89
N LEU A 78 3.80 -0.87 -10.39
CA LEU A 78 4.26 -1.10 -9.02
C LEU A 78 5.69 -0.57 -8.84
N THR A 79 6.58 -0.87 -9.79
CA THR A 79 7.97 -0.35 -9.81
C THR A 79 8.00 1.17 -9.78
N GLN A 80 7.16 1.82 -10.60
CA GLN A 80 7.03 3.29 -10.56
C GLN A 80 6.58 3.79 -9.19
N THR A 81 5.56 3.15 -8.61
CA THR A 81 5.01 3.56 -7.30
C THR A 81 6.05 3.39 -6.18
N LEU A 82 6.83 2.32 -6.23
CA LEU A 82 7.92 2.07 -5.28
C LEU A 82 9.02 3.11 -5.44
N ALA A 83 9.42 3.46 -6.66
CA ALA A 83 10.41 4.52 -6.90
C ALA A 83 9.95 5.88 -6.35
N GLU A 84 8.68 6.24 -6.54
CA GLU A 84 8.09 7.46 -5.98
C GLU A 84 8.06 7.43 -4.43
N PHE A 85 7.78 6.26 -3.84
CA PHE A 85 7.79 6.08 -2.39
C PHE A 85 9.21 6.15 -1.81
N GLU A 86 10.20 5.54 -2.47
CA GLU A 86 11.61 5.63 -2.09
C GLU A 86 12.12 7.07 -2.11
N ASP A 87 11.75 7.85 -3.13
CA ASP A 87 12.11 9.27 -3.20
C ASP A 87 11.47 10.06 -2.04
N ALA A 88 10.23 9.75 -1.69
CA ALA A 88 9.57 10.37 -0.55
C ALA A 88 10.18 9.98 0.80
N LEU A 89 10.70 8.76 0.95
CA LEU A 89 11.43 8.35 2.15
C LEU A 89 12.76 9.08 2.31
N LYS A 90 13.42 9.44 1.19
CA LYS A 90 14.69 10.20 1.19
C LYS A 90 14.50 11.67 1.55
N ARG A 91 13.28 12.20 1.46
CA ARG A 91 12.93 13.57 1.86
C ARG A 91 12.51 13.52 3.33
N PRO A 92 13.38 13.87 4.29
CA PRO A 92 13.00 13.85 5.70
C PRO A 92 11.82 14.79 5.92
N ILE A 93 10.85 14.32 6.69
CA ILE A 93 9.70 15.10 7.17
C ILE A 93 10.25 16.29 7.95
N HIS A 94 10.34 17.44 7.28
CA HIS A 94 10.69 18.71 7.90
C HIS A 94 9.43 19.25 8.58
N ILE A 95 9.49 19.32 9.91
CA ILE A 95 8.55 20.05 10.76
C ILE A 95 9.18 21.41 11.04
#